data_AF-A0A4V5ZXL8-F1
#
_entry.id   AF-A0A4V5ZXL8-F1
#
_cell.length_a   1.000
_cell.length_b   1.000
_cell.length_c   1.000
_cell.angle_alpha   90.00
_cell.angle_beta   90.00
_cell.angle_gamma   90.00
#
_symmetry.space_group_name_H-M   'P 1'
#
loop_
_entity.id
_entity.type
_entity.pdbx_description
1 polymer ?
#
loop_
_entity_poly.entity_id
_entity_poly.type
_entity_poly.pdbx_seq_one_letter_code
_entity_poly.pdbx_strand_id
1 'polypeptide(L)'
;MVARKGSSPSPSWQRIVRLCETNLKTKFEEICTQVTSGDELDRKTLKTLKTFLLDAKDSSAVDMVPKLVDFKLLTSLLSHYTATQSKNNRLILDILFTLERSFSINLQALKPLAFGPTSKDNYENLFKYGHALFSRMKPDNVLDLFDAKDMWFSIMNLDDSLVAVERIQNNRDRVYDPEFVLRLLFTLLETGSEISSYKFVGCNGLGFVFACLSLHNDKIRALAYFTLQRFLAHLNALTNEVFPERALILYLVRTFKNSVTKQNQRLSHIISHFFARVSKLLLNAEDPVYGPIMAFLTMKPTIDLENVPEMYKLLLSSSTLHNRRERQWILKLIAASLIEPHDYHILEKRYGMKLCLSLYGSCISDPISRDIIVNLLESCVQLPSVARDLYNRLNLHTWIALMIQKTYLKNQEIMSLYRLFYSFLDNIRQICLEDIQPGSPLNISVAMKERMAKVVGKHVIRQLSQHNEKDETGDKALLTKLEVLVETPWQIEEDPKSESSEKDDGTLLRRKRRAGEEENGDGTKERKKKRENK
;
A
#
# COMPACT_ATOMS: atom_id res chain seq x y z
N MET A 1 -46.77 25.87 1.71
CA MET A 1 -48.17 26.07 1.29
C MET A 1 -48.65 24.80 0.61
N VAL A 2 -49.69 24.20 1.17
CA VAL A 2 -50.37 23.00 0.65
C VAL A 2 -51.04 23.33 -0.68
N ALA A 3 -50.72 22.62 -1.76
CA ALA A 3 -51.47 22.68 -3.01
C ALA A 3 -51.50 21.32 -3.73
N ARG A 4 -52.63 20.62 -3.52
CA ARG A 4 -53.39 19.77 -4.45
C ARG A 4 -52.65 18.70 -5.26
N LYS A 5 -52.84 17.44 -4.82
CA LYS A 5 -52.91 16.25 -5.68
C LYS A 5 -53.94 16.48 -6.80
N GLY A 6 -53.57 16.23 -8.06
CA GLY A 6 -54.54 15.98 -9.15
C GLY A 6 -54.58 16.91 -10.35
N SER A 7 -53.49 17.56 -10.76
CA SER A 7 -53.41 18.22 -12.08
C SER A 7 -52.38 17.53 -12.97
N SER A 8 -52.83 16.93 -14.07
CA SER A 8 -51.96 16.48 -15.16
C SER A 8 -51.04 17.63 -15.59
N PRO A 9 -49.72 17.41 -15.79
CA PRO A 9 -48.81 18.48 -16.16
C PRO A 9 -49.27 19.11 -17.49
N SER A 10 -49.22 20.43 -17.62
CA SER A 10 -49.64 21.10 -18.86
C SER A 10 -48.84 20.58 -20.07
N PRO A 11 -49.40 20.61 -21.29
CA PRO A 11 -48.70 20.14 -22.50
C PRO A 11 -47.38 20.87 -22.76
N SER A 12 -47.24 22.12 -22.29
CA SER A 12 -46.01 22.90 -22.40
C SER A 12 -44.91 22.44 -21.44
N TRP A 13 -45.25 22.08 -20.20
CA TRP A 13 -44.29 21.52 -19.24
C TRP A 13 -43.80 20.14 -19.68
N GLN A 14 -44.68 19.28 -20.20
CA GLN A 14 -44.27 17.99 -20.77
C GLN A 14 -43.36 18.16 -22.00
N ARG A 15 -43.57 19.21 -22.80
CA ARG A 15 -42.74 19.51 -23.98
C ARG A 15 -41.35 20.03 -23.59
N ILE A 16 -41.26 20.85 -22.54
CA ILE A 16 -39.98 21.34 -21.99
C ILE A 16 -39.17 20.19 -21.39
N VAL A 17 -39.81 19.32 -20.61
CA VAL A 17 -39.15 18.11 -20.06
C VAL A 17 -38.63 17.22 -21.18
N ARG A 18 -39.44 16.96 -22.22
CA ARG A 18 -39.00 16.18 -23.39
C ARG A 18 -37.86 16.84 -24.16
N LEU A 19 -37.86 18.16 -24.30
CA LEU A 19 -36.79 18.91 -24.97
C LEU A 19 -35.46 18.84 -24.18
N CYS A 20 -35.55 18.94 -22.86
CA CYS A 20 -34.40 18.73 -21.97
C CYS A 20 -33.89 17.29 -22.06
N GLU A 21 -34.76 16.29 -22.06
CA GLU A 21 -34.41 14.87 -22.24
C GLU A 21 -33.76 14.61 -23.61
N THR A 22 -34.26 15.22 -24.69
CA THR A 22 -33.66 15.07 -26.03
C THR A 22 -32.28 15.74 -26.14
N ASN A 23 -32.09 16.91 -25.53
CA ASN A 23 -30.78 17.59 -25.51
C ASN A 23 -29.76 16.86 -24.62
N LEU A 24 -30.22 16.23 -23.52
CA LEU A 24 -29.38 15.37 -22.69
C LEU A 24 -28.98 14.10 -23.46
N LYS A 25 -29.91 13.52 -24.23
CA LYS A 25 -29.68 12.35 -25.08
C LYS A 25 -28.65 12.63 -26.18
N THR A 26 -28.79 13.70 -26.95
CA THR A 26 -27.83 14.05 -28.01
C THR A 26 -26.44 14.32 -27.45
N LYS A 27 -26.35 15.02 -26.31
CA LYS A 27 -25.08 15.27 -25.62
C LYS A 27 -24.42 13.99 -25.10
N PHE A 28 -25.21 13.02 -24.63
CA PHE A 28 -24.70 11.71 -24.23
C PHE A 28 -24.23 10.89 -25.43
N GLU A 29 -24.97 10.89 -26.53
CA GLU A 29 -24.60 10.23 -27.79
C GLU A 29 -23.30 10.83 -28.38
N GLU A 30 -23.13 12.15 -28.33
CA GLU A 30 -21.88 12.84 -28.70
C GLU A 30 -20.68 12.40 -27.83
N ILE A 31 -20.88 12.29 -26.51
CA ILE A 31 -19.82 11.81 -25.61
C ILE A 31 -19.52 10.32 -25.87
N CYS A 32 -20.54 9.51 -26.11
CA CYS A 32 -20.38 8.09 -26.41
C CYS A 32 -19.67 7.86 -27.75
N THR A 33 -19.97 8.65 -28.78
CA THR A 33 -19.29 8.61 -30.08
C THR A 33 -17.84 9.05 -29.97
N GLN A 34 -17.51 10.04 -29.14
CA GLN A 34 -16.11 10.41 -28.85
C GLN A 34 -15.34 9.28 -28.15
N VAL A 35 -15.98 8.54 -27.24
CA VAL A 35 -15.38 7.40 -26.53
C VAL A 35 -15.27 6.13 -27.41
N THR A 36 -16.11 5.98 -28.42
CA THR A 36 -16.08 4.81 -29.33
C THR A 36 -15.27 5.02 -30.60
N SER A 37 -14.91 6.26 -30.96
CA SER A 37 -14.16 6.58 -32.18
C SER A 37 -12.68 6.94 -31.93
N GLY A 38 -12.29 7.31 -30.71
CA GLY A 38 -10.89 7.59 -30.36
C GLY A 38 -10.06 6.34 -30.10
N ASP A 39 -8.89 6.21 -30.74
CA ASP A 39 -7.87 5.20 -30.43
C ASP A 39 -7.14 5.48 -29.09
N GLU A 40 -7.19 6.72 -28.59
CA GLU A 40 -6.76 7.10 -27.24
C GLU A 40 -7.90 7.83 -26.50
N LEU A 41 -8.25 7.35 -25.30
CA LEU A 41 -9.27 7.97 -24.48
C LEU A 41 -8.72 9.15 -23.68
N ASP A 42 -9.14 10.35 -24.08
CA ASP A 42 -8.78 11.59 -23.39
C ASP A 42 -9.34 11.64 -21.95
N ARG A 43 -8.49 12.00 -20.99
CA ARG A 43 -8.91 12.10 -19.57
C ARG A 43 -10.04 13.11 -19.36
N LYS A 44 -10.12 14.14 -20.21
CA LYS A 44 -11.19 15.15 -20.15
C LYS A 44 -12.54 14.53 -20.48
N THR A 45 -12.64 13.73 -21.55
CA THR A 45 -13.90 13.09 -21.97
C THR A 45 -14.41 12.10 -20.92
N LEU A 46 -13.52 11.31 -20.31
CA LEU A 46 -13.87 10.43 -19.18
C LEU A 46 -14.42 11.19 -17.97
N LYS A 47 -13.84 12.34 -17.63
CA LYS A 47 -14.36 13.18 -16.54
C LYS A 47 -15.74 13.74 -16.88
N THR A 48 -15.94 14.22 -18.10
CA THR A 48 -17.23 14.75 -18.57
C THR A 48 -18.31 13.66 -18.55
N LEU A 49 -17.95 12.43 -18.96
CA LEU A 49 -18.85 11.27 -18.89
C LEU A 49 -19.19 10.93 -17.44
N LYS A 50 -18.20 10.91 -16.54
CA LYS A 50 -18.44 10.65 -15.11
C LYS A 50 -19.34 11.71 -14.48
N THR A 51 -19.09 13.00 -14.72
CA THR A 51 -19.94 14.08 -14.20
C THR A 51 -21.35 13.97 -14.75
N PHE A 52 -21.51 13.68 -16.04
CA PHE A 52 -22.82 13.48 -16.65
C PHE A 52 -23.58 12.30 -16.01
N LEU A 53 -22.90 11.17 -15.77
CA LEU A 53 -23.53 10.00 -15.13
C LEU A 53 -23.91 10.27 -13.67
N LEU A 54 -23.13 11.09 -12.95
CA LEU A 54 -23.47 11.53 -11.59
C LEU A 54 -24.66 12.49 -11.59
N ASP A 55 -24.67 13.48 -12.49
CA ASP A 55 -25.81 14.40 -12.64
C ASP A 55 -27.09 13.66 -13.07
N ALA A 56 -26.95 12.65 -13.94
CA ALA A 56 -28.06 11.83 -14.41
C ALA A 56 -28.63 10.93 -13.30
N LYS A 57 -27.79 10.47 -12.36
CA LYS A 57 -28.21 9.67 -11.19
C LYS A 57 -29.15 10.43 -10.27
N ASP A 58 -28.95 11.75 -10.15
CA ASP A 58 -29.75 12.62 -9.28
C ASP A 58 -31.03 13.17 -9.97
N SER A 59 -31.25 12.80 -11.23
CA SER A 59 -32.37 13.25 -12.06
C SER A 59 -33.38 12.13 -12.37
N SER A 60 -34.54 12.46 -12.94
CA SER A 60 -35.51 11.47 -13.44
C SER A 60 -35.03 10.68 -14.67
N ALA A 61 -33.79 10.91 -15.15
CA ALA A 61 -33.21 10.25 -16.33
C ALA A 61 -32.62 8.85 -16.06
N VAL A 62 -32.82 8.29 -14.85
CA VAL A 62 -32.34 6.93 -14.49
C VAL A 62 -32.89 5.85 -15.44
N ASP A 63 -34.11 6.02 -15.95
CA ASP A 63 -34.73 5.08 -16.91
C ASP A 63 -34.25 5.26 -18.36
N MET A 64 -33.58 6.38 -18.66
CA MET A 64 -33.14 6.74 -20.01
C MET A 64 -31.74 6.19 -20.30
N VAL A 65 -30.81 6.31 -19.35
CA VAL A 65 -29.39 5.91 -19.51
C VAL A 65 -29.22 4.43 -19.90
N PRO A 66 -29.93 3.45 -19.29
CA PRO A 66 -29.80 2.04 -19.70
C PRO A 66 -30.17 1.79 -21.16
N LYS A 67 -31.04 2.63 -21.75
CA LYS A 67 -31.47 2.52 -23.16
C LYS A 67 -30.49 3.18 -24.14
N LEU A 68 -29.59 4.01 -23.63
CA LEU A 68 -28.60 4.76 -24.41
C LEU A 68 -27.20 4.16 -24.33
N VAL A 69 -26.93 3.34 -23.32
CA VAL A 69 -25.64 2.67 -23.18
C VAL A 69 -25.59 1.50 -24.15
N ASP A 70 -24.93 1.76 -25.28
CA ASP A 70 -24.68 0.73 -26.28
C ASP A 70 -23.62 -0.26 -25.81
N PHE A 71 -23.78 -1.51 -26.24
CA PHE A 71 -22.79 -2.57 -26.05
C PHE A 71 -21.39 -2.16 -26.53
N LYS A 72 -21.32 -1.35 -27.60
CA LYS A 72 -20.09 -0.81 -28.17
C LYS A 72 -19.34 0.13 -27.22
N LEU A 73 -20.06 0.91 -26.41
CA LEU A 73 -19.47 1.80 -25.41
C LEU A 73 -18.79 0.98 -24.31
N LEU A 74 -19.47 -0.05 -23.81
CA LEU A 74 -18.93 -0.94 -22.77
C LEU A 74 -17.68 -1.68 -23.25
N THR A 75 -17.71 -2.22 -24.46
CA THR A 75 -16.56 -2.92 -25.05
C THR A 75 -15.39 -1.97 -25.30
N SER A 76 -15.65 -0.73 -25.73
CA SER A 76 -14.60 0.29 -25.87
C SER A 76 -13.97 0.66 -24.52
N LEU A 77 -14.77 0.86 -23.48
CA LEU A 77 -14.25 1.15 -22.14
C LEU A 77 -13.39 0.00 -21.60
N LEU A 78 -13.81 -1.26 -21.81
CA LEU A 78 -13.07 -2.45 -21.39
C LEU A 78 -11.79 -2.67 -22.21
N SER A 79 -11.79 -2.38 -23.52
CA SER A 79 -10.59 -2.51 -24.35
C SER A 79 -9.50 -1.51 -23.99
N HIS A 80 -9.87 -0.32 -23.53
CA HIS A 80 -8.91 0.69 -23.06
C HIS A 80 -8.51 0.51 -21.59
N TYR A 81 -9.19 -0.38 -20.86
CA TYR A 81 -8.91 -0.61 -19.45
C TYR A 81 -7.80 -1.64 -19.26
N THR A 82 -6.65 -1.20 -18.74
CA THR A 82 -5.49 -2.09 -18.51
C THR A 82 -5.43 -2.70 -17.11
N ALA A 83 -6.52 -2.58 -16.32
CA ALA A 83 -6.60 -3.05 -14.93
C ALA A 83 -5.61 -2.40 -13.95
N THR A 84 -4.88 -1.36 -14.34
CA THR A 84 -3.90 -0.68 -13.46
C THR A 84 -4.50 0.49 -12.70
N GLN A 85 -3.80 0.99 -11.68
CA GLN A 85 -4.23 2.13 -10.85
C GLN A 85 -3.98 3.50 -11.51
N SER A 86 -3.79 3.54 -12.83
CA SER A 86 -3.64 4.78 -13.59
C SER A 86 -4.86 5.70 -13.36
N LYS A 87 -4.64 7.01 -13.48
CA LYS A 87 -5.71 8.01 -13.26
C LYS A 87 -6.88 7.82 -14.25
N ASN A 88 -6.62 7.30 -15.45
CA ASN A 88 -7.63 7.02 -16.46
C ASN A 88 -8.39 5.73 -16.13
N ASN A 89 -7.69 4.67 -15.74
CA ASN A 89 -8.30 3.39 -15.38
C ASN A 89 -9.21 3.51 -14.15
N ARG A 90 -8.84 4.28 -13.13
CA ARG A 90 -9.74 4.55 -12.00
C ARG A 90 -11.04 5.24 -12.43
N LEU A 91 -10.96 6.17 -13.38
CA LEU A 91 -12.17 6.82 -13.92
C LEU A 91 -13.02 5.83 -14.72
N ILE A 92 -12.41 4.98 -15.53
CA ILE A 92 -13.12 3.93 -16.28
C ILE A 92 -13.83 2.97 -15.31
N LEU A 93 -13.13 2.52 -14.26
CA LEU A 93 -13.69 1.63 -13.25
C LEU A 93 -14.86 2.29 -12.50
N ASP A 94 -14.72 3.55 -12.10
CA ASP A 94 -15.80 4.32 -11.46
C ASP A 94 -17.03 4.44 -12.37
N ILE A 95 -16.82 4.66 -13.67
CA ILE A 95 -17.89 4.74 -14.67
C ILE A 95 -18.59 3.38 -14.79
N LEU A 96 -17.83 2.29 -14.97
CA LEU A 96 -18.39 0.93 -15.04
C LEU A 96 -19.18 0.57 -13.79
N PHE A 97 -18.67 0.92 -12.61
CA PHE A 97 -19.37 0.70 -11.33
C PHE A 97 -20.64 1.54 -11.21
N THR A 98 -20.63 2.78 -11.70
CA THR A 98 -21.81 3.65 -11.70
C THR A 98 -22.88 3.10 -12.65
N LEU A 99 -22.47 2.61 -13.81
CA LEU A 99 -23.35 1.96 -14.80
C LEU A 99 -23.99 0.68 -14.25
N GLU A 100 -23.22 -0.18 -13.60
CA GLU A 100 -23.74 -1.41 -12.99
C GLU A 100 -24.65 -1.13 -11.79
N ARG A 101 -24.22 -0.28 -10.85
CA ARG A 101 -24.91 -0.07 -9.57
C ARG A 101 -26.06 0.92 -9.62
N SER A 102 -25.93 2.00 -10.39
CA SER A 102 -26.94 3.07 -10.43
C SER A 102 -27.94 2.87 -11.55
N PHE A 103 -27.52 2.28 -12.67
CA PHE A 103 -28.35 2.09 -13.87
C PHE A 103 -28.69 0.62 -14.16
N SER A 104 -28.25 -0.32 -13.30
CA SER A 104 -28.58 -1.76 -13.38
C SER A 104 -28.26 -2.42 -14.74
N ILE A 105 -27.17 -1.98 -15.39
CA ILE A 105 -26.76 -2.54 -16.67
C ILE A 105 -26.18 -3.94 -16.47
N ASN A 106 -26.68 -4.90 -17.26
CA ASN A 106 -26.28 -6.29 -17.14
C ASN A 106 -24.93 -6.57 -17.81
N LEU A 107 -23.85 -6.60 -17.02
CA LEU A 107 -22.51 -6.99 -17.48
C LEU A 107 -22.31 -8.51 -17.60
N GLN A 108 -23.29 -9.33 -17.19
CA GLN A 108 -23.20 -10.80 -17.29
C GLN A 108 -23.10 -11.28 -18.75
N ALA A 109 -23.66 -10.52 -19.68
CA ALA A 109 -23.57 -10.80 -21.12
C ALA A 109 -22.13 -10.79 -21.63
N LEU A 110 -21.22 -10.06 -20.95
CA LEU A 110 -19.81 -9.92 -21.27
C LEU A 110 -18.92 -10.97 -20.57
N LYS A 111 -19.49 -11.91 -19.79
CA LYS A 111 -18.70 -12.92 -19.09
C LYS A 111 -18.12 -13.98 -20.04
N PRO A 112 -16.84 -14.35 -19.90
CA PRO A 112 -15.87 -13.81 -18.96
C PRO A 112 -15.30 -12.45 -19.43
N LEU A 113 -15.14 -11.52 -18.48
CA LEU A 113 -14.70 -10.15 -18.75
C LEU A 113 -13.25 -10.15 -19.24
N ALA A 114 -13.06 -9.83 -20.51
CA ALA A 114 -11.74 -9.55 -21.09
C ALA A 114 -11.44 -8.04 -20.97
N PHE A 115 -10.19 -7.68 -20.71
CA PHE A 115 -9.77 -6.29 -20.57
C PHE A 115 -8.45 -6.06 -21.32
N GLY A 116 -8.14 -4.80 -21.61
CA GLY A 116 -6.93 -4.40 -22.33
C GLY A 116 -7.06 -4.48 -23.85
N PRO A 117 -6.04 -4.04 -24.60
CA PRO A 117 -6.13 -3.87 -26.05
C PRO A 117 -6.38 -5.19 -26.79
N THR A 118 -5.85 -6.31 -26.26
CA THR A 118 -6.07 -7.66 -26.77
C THR A 118 -7.52 -8.12 -26.67
N SER A 119 -8.34 -7.48 -25.84
CA SER A 119 -9.77 -7.77 -25.74
C SER A 119 -10.61 -7.17 -26.86
N LYS A 120 -10.07 -6.20 -27.63
CA LYS A 120 -10.81 -5.53 -28.72
C LYS A 120 -11.28 -6.53 -29.78
N ASP A 121 -10.37 -7.39 -30.26
CA ASP A 121 -10.69 -8.42 -31.25
C ASP A 121 -11.73 -9.42 -30.74
N ASN A 122 -11.64 -9.78 -29.46
CA ASN A 122 -12.59 -10.68 -28.81
C ASN A 122 -14.01 -10.07 -28.78
N TYR A 123 -14.12 -8.78 -28.47
CA TYR A 123 -15.39 -8.07 -28.45
C TYR A 123 -15.94 -7.77 -29.84
N GLU A 124 -15.08 -7.46 -30.82
CA GLU A 124 -15.49 -7.30 -32.21
C GLU A 124 -16.03 -8.61 -32.80
N ASN A 125 -15.40 -9.74 -32.48
CA ASN A 125 -15.89 -11.05 -32.89
C ASN A 125 -17.20 -11.41 -32.18
N LEU A 126 -17.34 -11.08 -30.90
CA LEU A 126 -18.62 -11.23 -30.18
C LEU A 126 -19.74 -10.41 -30.84
N PHE A 127 -19.44 -9.20 -31.32
CA PHE A 127 -20.39 -8.38 -32.06
C PHE A 127 -20.74 -8.97 -33.43
N LYS A 128 -19.76 -9.49 -34.17
CA LYS A 128 -19.96 -10.08 -35.52
C LYS A 128 -20.75 -11.39 -35.50
N TYR A 129 -20.46 -12.27 -34.55
CA TYR A 129 -21.03 -13.62 -34.51
C TYR A 129 -22.21 -13.75 -33.53
N GLY A 130 -22.42 -12.76 -32.66
CA GLY A 130 -23.47 -12.77 -31.65
C GLY A 130 -23.27 -13.85 -30.58
N HIS A 131 -24.16 -13.88 -29.58
CA HIS A 131 -24.02 -14.79 -28.42
C HIS A 131 -24.14 -16.28 -28.76
N ALA A 132 -24.76 -16.63 -29.89
CA ALA A 132 -25.07 -18.02 -30.25
C ALA A 132 -23.94 -18.72 -31.02
N LEU A 133 -23.16 -17.99 -31.84
CA LEU A 133 -22.10 -18.56 -32.68
C LEU A 133 -20.70 -18.24 -32.15
N PHE A 134 -20.58 -17.28 -31.22
CA PHE A 134 -19.29 -16.88 -30.69
C PHE A 134 -18.75 -17.86 -29.63
N SER A 135 -17.60 -18.45 -29.91
CA SER A 135 -16.83 -19.20 -28.90
C SER A 135 -16.27 -18.21 -27.88
N ARG A 136 -16.88 -18.17 -26.69
CA ARG A 136 -16.41 -17.32 -25.60
C ARG A 136 -14.96 -17.63 -25.27
N MET A 137 -14.22 -16.60 -24.90
CA MET A 137 -12.88 -16.73 -24.35
C MET A 137 -12.93 -17.68 -23.14
N LYS A 138 -12.05 -18.68 -23.10
CA LYS A 138 -11.96 -19.56 -21.92
C LYS A 138 -11.44 -18.76 -20.73
N PRO A 139 -11.86 -19.07 -19.49
CA PRO A 139 -11.35 -18.41 -18.30
C PRO A 139 -9.81 -18.42 -18.20
N ASP A 140 -9.16 -19.49 -18.67
CA ASP A 140 -7.69 -19.59 -18.79
C ASP A 140 -7.08 -18.49 -19.67
N ASN A 141 -7.71 -18.17 -20.80
CA ASN A 141 -7.22 -17.15 -21.72
C ASN A 141 -7.36 -15.74 -21.12
N VAL A 142 -8.28 -15.55 -20.16
CA VAL A 142 -8.39 -14.28 -19.42
C VAL A 142 -7.23 -14.14 -18.43
N LEU A 143 -6.73 -15.24 -17.85
CA LEU A 143 -5.55 -15.18 -17.00
C LEU A 143 -4.30 -14.79 -17.79
N ASP A 144 -4.23 -15.15 -19.08
CA ASP A 144 -3.13 -14.78 -19.98
C ASP A 144 -3.11 -13.26 -20.31
N LEU A 145 -4.18 -12.52 -19.99
CA LEU A 145 -4.21 -11.05 -20.09
C LEU A 145 -3.38 -10.36 -18.99
N PHE A 146 -3.11 -11.06 -17.88
CA PHE A 146 -2.27 -10.55 -16.81
C PHE A 146 -0.80 -10.85 -17.09
N ASP A 147 0.05 -9.83 -17.01
CA ASP A 147 1.49 -10.07 -16.97
C ASP A 147 1.89 -10.52 -15.56
N ALA A 148 2.44 -11.73 -15.45
CA ALA A 148 2.94 -12.28 -14.20
C ALA A 148 3.97 -11.37 -13.51
N LYS A 149 4.78 -10.62 -14.29
CA LYS A 149 5.78 -9.68 -13.76
C LYS A 149 5.13 -8.46 -13.13
N ASP A 150 4.14 -7.86 -13.80
CA ASP A 150 3.41 -6.72 -13.26
C ASP A 150 2.48 -7.14 -12.12
N MET A 151 1.96 -8.37 -12.13
CA MET A 151 1.23 -8.94 -11.00
C MET A 151 2.14 -9.08 -9.78
N TRP A 152 3.36 -9.58 -9.97
CA TRP A 152 4.36 -9.65 -8.90
C TRP A 152 4.77 -8.26 -8.40
N PHE A 153 4.99 -7.32 -9.32
CA PHE A 153 5.29 -5.94 -8.98
C PHE A 153 4.14 -5.32 -8.18
N SER A 154 2.89 -5.62 -8.54
CA SER A 154 1.71 -5.17 -7.81
C SER A 154 1.69 -5.75 -6.39
N ILE A 155 1.91 -7.06 -6.23
CA ILE A 155 2.00 -7.71 -4.90
C ILE A 155 2.96 -6.95 -3.98
N MET A 156 4.13 -6.56 -4.49
CA MET A 156 5.15 -5.87 -3.68
C MET A 156 4.84 -4.41 -3.37
N ASN A 157 3.92 -3.78 -4.10
CA ASN A 157 3.62 -2.34 -4.00
C ASN A 157 2.14 -2.05 -3.65
N LEU A 158 1.36 -3.05 -3.27
CA LEU A 158 -0.01 -2.90 -2.79
C LEU A 158 0.00 -2.30 -1.38
N ASP A 159 -0.41 -1.05 -1.26
CA ASP A 159 -0.54 -0.37 0.02
C ASP A 159 -1.65 0.70 -0.10
N ASP A 160 -2.61 0.70 0.83
CA ASP A 160 -3.70 1.69 0.88
C ASP A 160 -3.52 2.71 2.01
N SER A 161 -2.35 2.75 2.64
CA SER A 161 -1.99 3.77 3.64
C SER A 161 -1.79 5.15 3.00
N LEU A 162 -1.95 6.21 3.80
CA LEU A 162 -1.72 7.58 3.35
C LEU A 162 -0.28 7.82 2.86
N VAL A 163 0.69 7.12 3.45
CA VAL A 163 2.12 7.15 3.07
C VAL A 163 2.35 6.41 1.74
N ALA A 164 1.55 5.39 1.44
CA ALA A 164 1.54 4.69 0.16
C ALA A 164 1.22 5.59 -1.03
N VAL A 165 0.36 6.59 -0.82
CA VAL A 165 -0.21 7.38 -1.90
C VAL A 165 0.88 8.07 -2.70
N GLU A 166 2.01 8.43 -2.10
CA GLU A 166 3.20 8.99 -2.76
C GLU A 166 4.07 7.92 -3.43
N ARG A 167 4.34 6.78 -2.77
CA ARG A 167 5.12 5.67 -3.37
C ARG A 167 4.43 5.08 -4.60
N ILE A 168 3.11 4.90 -4.51
CA ILE A 168 2.27 4.36 -5.58
C ILE A 168 2.11 5.39 -6.71
N GLN A 169 2.16 6.70 -6.42
CA GLN A 169 2.05 7.75 -7.45
C GLN A 169 3.05 7.60 -8.60
N ASN A 170 4.29 7.20 -8.29
CA ASN A 170 5.34 7.07 -9.29
C ASN A 170 5.22 5.81 -10.15
N ASN A 171 4.43 4.81 -9.72
CA ASN A 171 4.35 3.49 -10.35
C ASN A 171 2.91 3.07 -10.73
N ARG A 172 1.96 4.01 -10.77
CA ARG A 172 0.52 3.71 -10.98
C ARG A 172 0.21 2.97 -12.26
N ASP A 173 1.04 3.12 -13.28
CA ASP A 173 0.82 2.54 -14.60
C ASP A 173 1.12 1.04 -14.64
N ARG A 174 1.80 0.49 -13.62
CA ARG A 174 2.16 -0.94 -13.52
C ARG A 174 1.49 -1.68 -12.37
N VAL A 175 0.94 -0.96 -11.39
CA VAL A 175 0.26 -1.57 -10.24
C VAL A 175 -1.19 -1.87 -10.60
N TYR A 176 -1.61 -3.11 -10.52
CA TYR A 176 -2.99 -3.53 -10.74
C TYR A 176 -3.94 -3.03 -9.64
N ASP A 177 -5.19 -2.77 -10.02
CA ASP A 177 -6.25 -2.36 -9.11
C ASP A 177 -6.79 -3.58 -8.34
N PRO A 178 -6.66 -3.61 -7.00
CA PRO A 178 -7.09 -4.75 -6.20
C PRO A 178 -8.60 -4.98 -6.26
N GLU A 179 -9.43 -3.93 -6.42
CA GLU A 179 -10.87 -4.10 -6.44
C GLU A 179 -11.32 -4.79 -7.73
N PHE A 180 -10.81 -4.35 -8.88
CA PHE A 180 -11.14 -4.98 -10.16
C PHE A 180 -10.57 -6.40 -10.25
N VAL A 181 -9.29 -6.58 -9.94
CA VAL A 181 -8.62 -7.87 -10.10
C VAL A 181 -9.26 -8.92 -9.19
N LEU A 182 -9.51 -8.62 -7.91
CA LEU A 182 -10.16 -9.59 -7.02
C LEU A 182 -11.56 -9.97 -7.48
N ARG A 183 -12.35 -9.01 -7.98
CA ARG A 183 -13.70 -9.27 -8.53
C ARG A 183 -13.60 -10.16 -9.75
N LEU A 184 -12.66 -9.90 -10.64
CA LEU A 184 -12.43 -10.72 -11.82
C LEU A 184 -12.02 -12.14 -11.42
N LEU A 185 -10.99 -12.30 -10.59
CA LEU A 185 -10.53 -13.62 -10.11
C LEU A 185 -11.66 -14.39 -9.40
N PHE A 186 -12.50 -13.69 -8.63
CA PHE A 186 -13.68 -14.29 -7.98
C PHE A 186 -14.70 -14.82 -9.01
N THR A 187 -14.97 -14.07 -10.07
CA THR A 187 -15.88 -14.50 -11.15
C THR A 187 -15.29 -15.60 -12.02
N LEU A 188 -13.98 -15.60 -12.23
CA LEU A 188 -13.29 -16.64 -12.96
C LEU A 188 -13.41 -17.98 -12.23
N LEU A 189 -13.25 -18.00 -10.91
CA LEU A 189 -13.35 -19.20 -10.07
C LEU A 189 -14.80 -19.67 -9.78
N GLU A 190 -15.79 -19.23 -10.56
CA GLU A 190 -17.20 -19.65 -10.40
C GLU A 190 -17.35 -21.18 -10.47
N THR A 191 -18.33 -21.74 -9.76
CA THR A 191 -18.52 -23.19 -9.67
C THR A 191 -18.78 -23.80 -11.05
N GLY A 192 -17.99 -24.79 -11.45
CA GLY A 192 -18.07 -25.41 -12.78
C GLY A 192 -17.20 -24.73 -13.85
N SER A 193 -16.43 -23.71 -13.49
CA SER A 193 -15.42 -23.11 -14.37
C SER A 193 -14.25 -24.06 -14.61
N GLU A 194 -13.84 -24.23 -15.88
CA GLU A 194 -12.69 -25.05 -16.29
C GLU A 194 -11.38 -24.26 -16.22
N ILE A 195 -11.06 -23.65 -15.07
CA ILE A 195 -9.79 -22.95 -14.88
C ILE A 195 -8.70 -23.93 -14.50
N SER A 196 -7.54 -23.79 -15.12
CA SER A 196 -6.35 -24.44 -14.60
C SER A 196 -5.87 -23.76 -13.30
N SER A 197 -5.91 -24.53 -12.22
CA SER A 197 -5.32 -24.16 -10.94
C SER A 197 -3.83 -23.85 -11.07
N TYR A 198 -3.11 -24.59 -11.93
CA TYR A 198 -1.71 -24.34 -12.23
C TYR A 198 -1.50 -22.95 -12.85
N LYS A 199 -2.30 -22.58 -13.87
CA LYS A 199 -2.22 -21.23 -14.48
C LYS A 199 -2.56 -20.11 -13.50
N PHE A 200 -3.58 -20.31 -12.66
CA PHE A 200 -3.98 -19.32 -11.65
C PHE A 200 -2.87 -19.01 -10.63
N VAL A 201 -2.13 -20.04 -10.19
CA VAL A 201 -0.96 -19.83 -9.32
C VAL A 201 0.23 -19.32 -10.14
N GLY A 202 0.39 -19.80 -11.37
CA GLY A 202 1.43 -19.41 -12.33
C GLY A 202 1.46 -17.92 -12.65
N CYS A 203 0.29 -17.30 -12.85
CA CYS A 203 0.16 -15.86 -13.10
C CYS A 203 0.25 -14.99 -11.81
N ASN A 204 0.59 -15.59 -10.66
CA ASN A 204 0.59 -14.96 -9.34
C ASN A 204 -0.80 -14.52 -8.83
N GLY A 205 -1.89 -15.07 -9.37
CA GLY A 205 -3.26 -14.76 -8.92
C GLY A 205 -3.48 -15.11 -7.44
N LEU A 206 -3.04 -16.29 -7.01
CA LEU A 206 -3.12 -16.69 -5.59
C LEU A 206 -2.29 -15.77 -4.69
N GLY A 207 -1.07 -15.40 -5.12
CA GLY A 207 -0.21 -14.49 -4.38
C GLY A 207 -0.80 -13.09 -4.24
N PHE A 208 -1.46 -12.60 -5.29
CA PHE A 208 -2.18 -11.32 -5.28
C PHE A 208 -3.34 -11.33 -4.28
N VAL A 209 -4.10 -12.42 -4.23
CA VAL A 209 -5.19 -12.57 -3.25
C VAL A 209 -4.64 -12.54 -1.82
N PHE A 210 -3.53 -13.23 -1.54
CA PHE A 210 -2.89 -13.16 -0.22
C PHE A 210 -2.43 -11.76 0.15
N ALA A 211 -1.78 -11.04 -0.79
CA ALA A 211 -1.32 -9.67 -0.59
C ALA A 211 -2.48 -8.71 -0.23
N CYS A 212 -3.65 -8.89 -0.84
CA CYS A 212 -4.82 -8.06 -0.56
C CYS A 212 -5.36 -8.19 0.89
N LEU A 213 -4.98 -9.23 1.64
CA LEU A 213 -5.41 -9.43 3.02
C LEU A 213 -4.74 -8.47 4.03
N SER A 214 -3.65 -7.79 3.64
CA SER A 214 -3.00 -6.78 4.48
C SER A 214 -3.54 -5.36 4.29
N LEU A 215 -4.39 -5.12 3.29
CA LEU A 215 -4.97 -3.80 3.02
C LEU A 215 -5.91 -3.34 4.15
N HIS A 216 -5.96 -2.03 4.42
CA HIS A 216 -6.81 -1.42 5.43
C HIS A 216 -8.31 -1.44 5.06
N ASN A 217 -8.66 -1.49 3.77
CA ASN A 217 -10.04 -1.53 3.33
C ASN A 217 -10.73 -2.89 3.62
N ASP A 218 -11.69 -2.88 4.54
CA ASP A 218 -12.47 -4.04 4.96
C ASP A 218 -13.15 -4.79 3.80
N LYS A 219 -13.64 -4.07 2.80
CA LYS A 219 -14.37 -4.67 1.66
C LYS A 219 -13.43 -5.46 0.75
N ILE A 220 -12.24 -4.94 0.51
CA ILE A 220 -11.22 -5.58 -0.32
C ILE A 220 -10.73 -6.84 0.38
N ARG A 221 -10.47 -6.77 1.69
CA ARG A 221 -10.11 -7.95 2.49
C ARG A 221 -11.20 -9.02 2.47
N ALA A 222 -12.46 -8.63 2.65
CA ALA A 222 -13.58 -9.57 2.62
C ALA A 222 -13.66 -10.29 1.27
N LEU A 223 -13.53 -9.54 0.17
CA LEU A 223 -13.49 -10.10 -1.18
C LEU A 223 -12.31 -11.07 -1.36
N ALA A 224 -11.12 -10.72 -0.88
CA ALA A 224 -9.96 -11.62 -0.93
C ALA A 224 -10.20 -12.94 -0.16
N TYR A 225 -10.80 -12.89 1.03
CA TYR A 225 -11.21 -14.08 1.78
C TYR A 225 -12.23 -14.93 1.01
N PHE A 226 -13.23 -14.30 0.37
CA PHE A 226 -14.19 -15.01 -0.48
C PHE A 226 -13.54 -15.66 -1.69
N THR A 227 -12.58 -14.97 -2.33
CA THR A 227 -11.80 -15.53 -3.45
C THR A 227 -10.97 -16.72 -3.00
N LEU A 228 -10.32 -16.67 -1.82
CA LEU A 228 -9.61 -17.83 -1.26
C LEU A 228 -10.54 -19.01 -0.95
N GLN A 229 -11.70 -18.74 -0.37
CA GLN A 229 -12.69 -19.78 -0.09
C GLN A 229 -13.15 -20.47 -1.38
N ARG A 230 -13.41 -19.68 -2.43
CA ARG A 230 -13.82 -20.18 -3.74
C ARG A 230 -12.71 -20.94 -4.44
N PHE A 231 -11.46 -20.45 -4.37
CA PHE A 231 -10.30 -21.17 -4.87
C PHE A 231 -10.09 -22.50 -4.13
N LEU A 232 -10.29 -22.54 -2.81
CA LEU A 232 -10.25 -23.78 -2.03
C LEU A 232 -11.34 -24.76 -2.47
N ALA A 233 -12.56 -24.28 -2.76
CA ALA A 233 -13.62 -25.12 -3.29
C ALA A 233 -13.25 -25.69 -4.67
N HIS A 234 -12.70 -24.87 -5.56
CA HIS A 234 -12.18 -25.28 -6.86
C HIS A 234 -11.10 -26.37 -6.73
N LEU A 235 -10.13 -26.19 -5.84
CA LEU A 235 -9.07 -27.18 -5.57
C LEU A 235 -9.59 -28.49 -4.96
N ASN A 236 -10.77 -28.51 -4.33
CA ASN A 236 -11.38 -29.73 -3.80
C ASN A 236 -12.31 -30.43 -4.80
N ALA A 237 -12.76 -29.73 -5.85
CA ALA A 237 -13.61 -30.31 -6.87
C ALA A 237 -12.87 -31.44 -7.60
N LEU A 238 -13.55 -32.55 -7.91
CA LEU A 238 -12.97 -33.63 -8.71
C LEU A 238 -12.85 -33.16 -10.17
N THR A 239 -11.72 -32.52 -10.48
CA THR A 239 -11.35 -32.12 -11.83
C THR A 239 -10.34 -33.11 -12.40
N ASN A 240 -10.43 -33.41 -13.70
CA ASN A 240 -9.44 -34.18 -14.46
C ASN A 240 -8.14 -33.36 -14.74
N GLU A 241 -7.89 -32.31 -13.95
CA GLU A 241 -6.72 -31.43 -14.14
C GLU A 241 -5.44 -32.17 -13.71
N VAL A 242 -4.46 -32.20 -14.61
CA VAL A 242 -3.11 -32.68 -14.30
C VAL A 242 -2.33 -31.56 -13.62
N PHE A 243 -2.36 -31.54 -12.28
CA PHE A 243 -1.61 -30.58 -11.47
C PHE A 243 -0.90 -31.31 -10.31
N PRO A 244 0.38 -31.70 -10.46
CA PRO A 244 1.11 -32.47 -9.45
C PRO A 244 1.18 -31.77 -8.08
N GLU A 245 1.38 -30.45 -8.07
CA GLU A 245 1.55 -29.64 -6.86
C GLU A 245 0.21 -29.26 -6.21
N ARG A 246 -0.92 -29.72 -6.74
CA ARG A 246 -2.27 -29.44 -6.22
C ARG A 246 -2.40 -29.72 -4.73
N ALA A 247 -1.86 -30.85 -4.27
CA ALA A 247 -1.91 -31.24 -2.87
C ALA A 247 -1.16 -30.24 -1.97
N LEU A 248 -0.04 -29.69 -2.45
CA LEU A 248 0.77 -28.71 -1.72
C LEU A 248 0.07 -27.35 -1.64
N ILE A 249 -0.50 -26.87 -2.74
CA ILE A 249 -1.28 -25.62 -2.74
C ILE A 249 -2.52 -25.77 -1.85
N LEU A 250 -3.22 -26.90 -1.95
CA LEU A 250 -4.36 -27.20 -1.10
C LEU A 250 -3.98 -27.22 0.39
N TYR A 251 -2.81 -27.79 0.71
CA TYR A 251 -2.26 -27.76 2.06
C TYR A 251 -1.98 -26.33 2.52
N LEU A 252 -1.30 -25.51 1.71
CA LEU A 252 -1.01 -24.10 2.03
C LEU A 252 -2.27 -23.31 2.37
N VAL A 253 -3.31 -23.40 1.51
CA VAL A 253 -4.57 -22.66 1.72
C VAL A 253 -5.33 -23.17 2.94
N ARG A 254 -5.28 -24.48 3.23
CA ARG A 254 -5.87 -25.07 4.46
C ARG A 254 -5.13 -24.63 5.72
N THR A 255 -3.81 -24.69 5.72
CA THR A 255 -2.98 -24.22 6.84
C THR A 255 -3.24 -22.74 7.11
N PHE A 256 -3.32 -21.93 6.05
CA PHE A 256 -3.71 -20.52 6.17
C PHE A 256 -5.10 -20.36 6.80
N LYS A 257 -6.12 -21.06 6.26
CA LYS A 257 -7.49 -21.03 6.80
C LYS A 257 -7.54 -21.36 8.29
N ASN A 258 -6.81 -22.39 8.73
CA ASN A 258 -6.76 -22.82 10.13
C ASN A 258 -6.01 -21.83 11.03
N SER A 259 -5.18 -20.96 10.46
CA SER A 259 -4.38 -19.96 11.20
C SER A 259 -5.16 -18.67 11.47
N VAL A 260 -6.19 -18.39 10.68
CA VAL A 260 -7.04 -17.19 10.83
C VAL A 260 -8.01 -17.39 11.99
N THR A 261 -8.00 -16.46 12.94
CA THR A 261 -8.79 -16.57 14.19
C THR A 261 -10.04 -15.69 14.19
N LYS A 262 -10.02 -14.57 13.44
CA LYS A 262 -11.11 -13.59 13.39
C LYS A 262 -11.68 -13.48 11.99
N GLN A 263 -12.99 -13.20 11.88
CA GLN A 263 -13.59 -12.85 10.59
C GLN A 263 -12.96 -11.59 10.03
N ASN A 264 -12.68 -11.62 8.73
CA ASN A 264 -12.06 -10.51 7.99
C ASN A 264 -10.78 -9.95 8.65
N GLN A 265 -10.03 -10.82 9.33
CA GLN A 265 -8.79 -10.48 10.02
C GLN A 265 -7.82 -9.81 9.05
N ARG A 266 -7.34 -8.62 9.42
CA ARG A 266 -6.23 -7.98 8.71
C ARG A 266 -4.92 -8.70 9.07
N LEU A 267 -4.14 -9.02 8.06
CA LEU A 267 -2.79 -9.55 8.23
C LEU A 267 -1.76 -8.42 8.13
N SER A 268 -0.58 -8.64 8.67
CA SER A 268 0.56 -7.78 8.34
C SER A 268 1.08 -8.06 6.93
N HIS A 269 1.76 -7.09 6.36
CA HIS A 269 2.36 -7.24 5.02
C HIS A 269 3.42 -8.34 5.02
N ILE A 270 4.13 -8.54 6.14
CA ILE A 270 5.12 -9.63 6.28
C ILE A 270 4.46 -10.99 6.06
N ILE A 271 3.31 -11.23 6.70
CA ILE A 271 2.59 -12.50 6.61
C ILE A 271 1.96 -12.66 5.23
N SER A 272 1.29 -11.63 4.70
CA SER A 272 0.64 -11.71 3.38
C SER A 272 1.67 -11.94 2.28
N HIS A 273 2.82 -11.25 2.31
CA HIS A 273 3.91 -11.42 1.36
C HIS A 273 4.61 -12.77 1.52
N PHE A 274 4.67 -13.33 2.73
CA PHE A 274 5.17 -14.69 2.95
C PHE A 274 4.29 -15.70 2.19
N PHE A 275 2.98 -15.70 2.42
CA PHE A 275 2.06 -16.61 1.71
C PHE A 275 2.08 -16.39 0.19
N ALA A 276 2.19 -15.13 -0.26
CA ALA A 276 2.32 -14.82 -1.68
C ALA A 276 3.59 -15.42 -2.30
N ARG A 277 4.75 -15.26 -1.66
CA ARG A 277 6.01 -15.88 -2.12
C ARG A 277 5.97 -17.39 -2.07
N VAL A 278 5.46 -17.97 -0.99
CA VAL A 278 5.34 -19.42 -0.83
C VAL A 278 4.43 -20.01 -1.89
N SER A 279 3.31 -19.36 -2.23
CA SER A 279 2.40 -19.84 -3.27
C SER A 279 3.10 -20.05 -4.62
N LYS A 280 4.03 -19.15 -4.98
CA LYS A 280 4.83 -19.25 -6.20
C LYS A 280 6.00 -20.24 -6.04
N LEU A 281 6.62 -20.27 -4.86
CA LEU A 281 7.72 -21.18 -4.52
C LEU A 281 7.29 -22.65 -4.62
N LEU A 282 6.03 -22.97 -4.27
CA LEU A 282 5.52 -24.34 -4.34
C LEU A 282 5.45 -24.91 -5.76
N LEU A 283 5.48 -24.07 -6.79
CA LEU A 283 5.58 -24.51 -8.19
C LEU A 283 7.03 -24.79 -8.62
N ASN A 284 8.02 -24.36 -7.84
CA ASN A 284 9.44 -24.39 -8.20
C ASN A 284 10.24 -25.18 -7.14
N ALA A 285 10.21 -26.50 -7.22
CA ALA A 285 10.91 -27.38 -6.28
C ALA A 285 12.46 -27.28 -6.36
N GLU A 286 13.00 -26.71 -7.44
CA GLU A 286 14.44 -26.50 -7.64
C GLU A 286 15.01 -25.37 -6.77
N ASP A 287 14.16 -24.48 -6.25
CA ASP A 287 14.62 -23.38 -5.43
C ASP A 287 15.18 -23.91 -4.10
N PRO A 288 16.41 -23.52 -3.69
CA PRO A 288 16.99 -23.98 -2.44
C PRO A 288 16.16 -23.68 -1.18
N VAL A 289 15.31 -22.66 -1.24
CA VAL A 289 14.44 -22.26 -0.11
C VAL A 289 13.22 -23.18 0.02
N TYR A 290 12.90 -23.96 -1.02
CA TYR A 290 11.76 -24.88 -1.03
C TYR A 290 11.83 -25.87 0.15
N GLY A 291 12.98 -26.53 0.35
CA GLY A 291 13.16 -27.53 1.41
C GLY A 291 12.90 -27.00 2.82
N PRO A 292 13.58 -25.92 3.26
CA PRO A 292 13.33 -25.28 4.55
C PRO A 292 11.87 -24.85 4.76
N ILE A 293 11.23 -24.27 3.75
CA ILE A 293 9.83 -23.81 3.82
C ILE A 293 8.87 -25.00 3.91
N MET A 294 9.08 -26.05 3.11
CA MET A 294 8.25 -27.26 3.19
C MET A 294 8.37 -27.95 4.54
N ALA A 295 9.58 -28.03 5.09
CA ALA A 295 9.79 -28.53 6.44
C ALA A 295 9.00 -27.68 7.46
N PHE A 296 9.02 -26.35 7.34
CA PHE A 296 8.22 -25.50 8.23
C PHE A 296 6.72 -25.70 8.09
N LEU A 297 6.21 -25.69 6.86
CA LEU A 297 4.78 -25.85 6.59
C LEU A 297 4.27 -27.17 7.17
N THR A 298 5.04 -28.25 7.05
CA THR A 298 4.65 -29.58 7.53
C THR A 298 4.79 -29.79 9.04
N MET A 299 5.55 -28.94 9.74
CA MET A 299 5.79 -29.10 11.19
C MET A 299 4.56 -28.77 12.04
N LYS A 300 3.70 -27.85 11.60
CA LYS A 300 2.50 -27.46 12.35
C LYS A 300 1.30 -27.27 11.43
N PRO A 301 0.09 -27.68 11.84
CA PRO A 301 -1.13 -27.51 11.04
C PRO A 301 -1.63 -26.05 10.99
N THR A 302 -1.01 -25.16 11.76
CA THR A 302 -1.31 -23.73 11.85
C THR A 302 -0.01 -22.93 11.91
N ILE A 303 -0.02 -21.76 11.29
CA ILE A 303 1.07 -20.80 11.29
C ILE A 303 0.72 -19.66 12.24
N ASP A 304 1.71 -19.22 13.01
CA ASP A 304 1.56 -18.05 13.86
C ASP A 304 1.58 -16.78 12.99
N LEU A 305 0.43 -16.13 12.86
CA LEU A 305 0.26 -14.91 12.07
C LEU A 305 0.76 -13.64 12.80
N GLU A 306 1.23 -13.77 14.04
CA GLU A 306 1.76 -12.65 14.81
C GLU A 306 3.28 -12.53 14.77
N ASN A 307 3.97 -13.47 14.11
CA ASN A 307 5.41 -13.57 14.09
C ASN A 307 5.93 -13.83 12.66
N VAL A 308 7.14 -13.35 12.36
CA VAL A 308 7.79 -13.60 11.07
C VAL A 308 8.03 -15.12 10.88
N PRO A 309 7.46 -15.75 9.84
CA PRO A 309 7.61 -17.19 9.62
C PRO A 309 9.06 -17.58 9.32
N GLU A 310 9.57 -18.62 9.98
CA GLU A 310 10.91 -19.20 9.79
C GLU A 310 12.10 -18.23 9.80
N MET A 311 11.95 -17.07 10.47
CA MET A 311 12.96 -16.02 10.43
C MET A 311 14.36 -16.52 10.85
N TYR A 312 14.48 -17.17 12.00
CA TYR A 312 15.78 -17.61 12.51
C TYR A 312 16.45 -18.67 11.66
N LYS A 313 15.68 -19.67 11.21
CA LYS A 313 16.20 -20.80 10.44
C LYS A 313 16.73 -20.36 9.08
N LEU A 314 16.04 -19.43 8.42
CA LEU A 314 16.47 -18.91 7.12
C LEU A 314 17.59 -17.89 7.26
N LEU A 315 17.53 -17.00 8.27
CA LEU A 315 18.53 -15.94 8.47
C LEU A 315 19.88 -16.52 8.90
N LEU A 316 19.87 -17.51 9.79
CA LEU A 316 21.04 -18.21 10.31
C LEU A 316 21.11 -19.65 9.76
N SER A 317 20.82 -19.80 8.46
CA SER A 317 20.78 -21.11 7.81
C SER A 317 22.05 -21.92 8.03
N SER A 318 21.85 -23.16 8.48
CA SER A 318 22.90 -24.16 8.65
C SER A 318 23.25 -24.90 7.35
N SER A 319 22.60 -24.55 6.23
CA SER A 319 22.86 -25.15 4.92
C SER A 319 24.27 -24.82 4.43
N THR A 320 25.06 -25.83 4.10
CA THR A 320 26.45 -25.63 3.64
C THR A 320 26.53 -25.02 2.24
N LEU A 321 25.57 -25.37 1.37
CA LEU A 321 25.55 -24.95 -0.03
C LEU A 321 24.62 -23.75 -0.30
N HIS A 322 23.56 -23.58 0.49
CA HIS A 322 22.47 -22.66 0.15
C HIS A 322 22.18 -21.58 1.20
N ASN A 323 22.96 -21.50 2.28
CA ASN A 323 22.78 -20.50 3.34
C ASN A 323 22.62 -19.06 2.84
N ARG A 324 23.39 -18.64 1.82
CA ARG A 324 23.31 -17.29 1.25
C ARG A 324 21.95 -17.03 0.60
N ARG A 325 21.43 -17.99 -0.18
CA ARG A 325 20.14 -17.85 -0.88
C ARG A 325 18.97 -17.85 0.10
N GLU A 326 19.00 -18.73 1.09
CA GLU A 326 18.00 -18.79 2.16
C GLU A 326 17.95 -17.47 2.96
N ARG A 327 19.12 -16.94 3.33
CA ARG A 327 19.23 -15.65 4.03
C ARG A 327 18.75 -14.48 3.18
N GLN A 328 19.17 -14.41 1.92
CA GLN A 328 18.72 -13.35 1.01
C GLN A 328 17.20 -13.41 0.78
N TRP A 329 16.60 -14.60 0.76
CA TRP A 329 15.16 -14.75 0.58
C TRP A 329 14.39 -14.15 1.75
N ILE A 330 14.77 -14.45 3.00
CA ILE A 330 14.09 -13.90 4.18
C ILE A 330 14.34 -12.39 4.33
N LEU A 331 15.55 -11.91 4.01
CA LEU A 331 15.85 -10.48 4.01
C LEU A 331 15.03 -9.73 2.95
N LYS A 332 14.92 -10.27 1.74
CA LYS A 332 14.06 -9.70 0.68
C LYS A 332 12.59 -9.72 1.06
N LEU A 333 12.14 -10.77 1.79
CA LEU A 333 10.78 -10.82 2.33
C LEU A 333 10.55 -9.67 3.28
N ILE A 334 11.40 -9.50 4.29
CA ILE A 334 11.28 -8.44 5.31
C ILE A 334 11.37 -7.05 4.66
N ALA A 335 12.37 -6.82 3.80
CA ALA A 335 12.57 -5.53 3.12
C ALA A 335 11.36 -5.12 2.27
N ALA A 336 10.77 -6.04 1.52
CA ALA A 336 9.61 -5.74 0.68
C ALA A 336 8.28 -5.68 1.43
N SER A 337 8.25 -6.03 2.73
CA SER A 337 7.01 -6.11 3.51
C SER A 337 6.98 -5.17 4.70
N LEU A 338 8.04 -4.38 4.95
CA LEU A 338 8.03 -3.35 5.98
C LEU A 338 7.48 -2.05 5.39
N ILE A 339 6.15 -1.98 5.34
CA ILE A 339 5.42 -0.90 4.66
C ILE A 339 4.86 0.08 5.69
N GLU A 340 4.35 -0.43 6.80
CA GLU A 340 3.75 0.33 7.90
C GLU A 340 4.43 0.06 9.26
N PRO A 341 4.22 0.93 10.27
CA PRO A 341 4.80 0.72 11.60
C PRO A 341 4.38 -0.57 12.30
N HIS A 342 3.21 -1.13 11.96
CA HIS A 342 2.75 -2.41 12.52
C HIS A 342 3.62 -3.59 12.05
N ASP A 343 4.11 -3.55 10.80
CA ASP A 343 5.02 -4.58 10.27
C ASP A 343 6.34 -4.58 11.06
N TYR A 344 6.87 -3.40 11.38
CA TYR A 344 8.04 -3.25 12.26
C TYR A 344 7.79 -3.87 13.64
N HIS A 345 6.61 -3.66 14.22
CA HIS A 345 6.29 -4.25 15.52
C HIS A 345 6.31 -5.78 15.49
N ILE A 346 5.79 -6.40 14.43
CA ILE A 346 5.83 -7.86 14.25
C ILE A 346 7.26 -8.38 14.09
N LEU A 347 8.09 -7.65 13.35
CA LEU A 347 9.51 -7.96 13.21
C LEU A 347 10.24 -7.87 14.57
N GLU A 348 9.93 -6.85 15.38
CA GLU A 348 10.59 -6.58 16.65
C GLU A 348 10.16 -7.53 17.78
N LYS A 349 8.99 -8.20 17.69
CA LYS A 349 8.59 -9.26 18.64
C LYS A 349 9.65 -10.35 18.82
N ARG A 350 10.45 -10.62 17.78
CA ARG A 350 11.56 -11.57 17.78
C ARG A 350 12.93 -10.89 17.61
N TYR A 351 13.02 -9.61 17.94
CA TYR A 351 14.24 -8.81 17.79
C TYR A 351 14.80 -8.81 16.35
N GLY A 352 13.93 -8.87 15.34
CA GLY A 352 14.33 -9.00 13.94
C GLY A 352 15.29 -7.90 13.47
N MET A 353 15.07 -6.66 13.90
CA MET A 353 15.96 -5.55 13.55
C MET A 353 17.33 -5.67 14.19
N LYS A 354 17.40 -6.07 15.47
CA LYS A 354 18.69 -6.33 16.13
C LYS A 354 19.46 -7.45 15.44
N LEU A 355 18.76 -8.49 14.97
CA LEU A 355 19.37 -9.59 14.21
C LEU A 355 19.90 -9.09 12.86
N CYS A 356 19.17 -8.24 12.13
CA CYS A 356 19.64 -7.64 10.89
C CYS A 356 20.91 -6.79 11.12
N LEU A 357 20.93 -5.94 12.15
CA LEU A 357 22.10 -5.12 12.49
C LEU A 357 23.31 -5.97 12.90
N SER A 358 23.08 -7.05 13.66
CA SER A 358 24.13 -8.00 14.04
C SER A 358 24.64 -8.79 12.84
N LEU A 359 23.75 -9.18 11.93
CA LEU A 359 24.10 -9.92 10.72
C LEU A 359 24.99 -9.07 9.81
N TYR A 360 24.65 -7.79 9.59
CA TYR A 360 25.44 -6.90 8.73
C TYR A 360 26.91 -6.81 9.15
N GLY A 361 27.17 -6.75 10.47
CA GLY A 361 28.52 -6.69 11.04
C GLY A 361 29.25 -8.04 11.13
N SER A 362 28.60 -9.15 10.76
CA SER A 362 29.13 -10.50 10.92
C SER A 362 29.94 -10.98 9.70
N CYS A 363 30.83 -11.95 9.93
CA CYS A 363 31.62 -12.58 8.88
C CYS A 363 30.79 -13.43 7.90
N ILE A 364 29.56 -13.81 8.26
CA ILE A 364 28.68 -14.61 7.40
C ILE A 364 27.93 -13.76 6.38
N SER A 365 27.92 -12.43 6.53
CA SER A 365 27.17 -11.54 5.65
C SER A 365 27.85 -11.31 4.32
N ASP A 366 27.13 -11.59 3.25
CA ASP A 366 27.52 -11.26 1.88
C ASP A 366 27.15 -9.81 1.51
N PRO A 367 27.78 -9.21 0.49
CA PRO A 367 27.47 -7.85 0.06
C PRO A 367 26.00 -7.64 -0.32
N ILE A 368 25.35 -8.64 -0.93
CA ILE A 368 23.95 -8.56 -1.32
C ILE A 368 23.04 -8.53 -0.08
N SER A 369 23.30 -9.37 0.92
CA SER A 369 22.58 -9.32 2.20
C SER A 369 22.76 -7.97 2.89
N ARG A 370 23.97 -7.38 2.86
CA ARG A 370 24.25 -6.07 3.44
C ARG A 370 23.48 -4.95 2.72
N ASP A 371 23.45 -4.98 1.40
CA ASP A 371 22.66 -4.05 0.58
C ASP A 371 21.16 -4.12 0.92
N ILE A 372 20.60 -5.32 1.02
CA ILE A 372 19.19 -5.52 1.41
C ILE A 372 18.92 -4.96 2.81
N ILE A 373 19.84 -5.15 3.77
CA ILE A 373 19.70 -4.60 5.13
C ILE A 373 19.74 -3.08 5.13
N VAL A 374 20.59 -2.45 4.30
CA VAL A 374 20.63 -0.97 4.18
C VAL A 374 19.32 -0.46 3.58
N ASN A 375 18.83 -1.07 2.49
CA ASN A 375 17.55 -0.72 1.87
C ASN A 375 16.36 -0.89 2.84
N LEU A 376 16.39 -1.93 3.68
CA LEU A 376 15.43 -2.14 4.77
C LEU A 376 15.50 -0.99 5.79
N LEU A 377 16.70 -0.59 6.22
CA LEU A 377 16.89 0.50 7.16
C LEU A 377 16.41 1.83 6.58
N GLU A 378 16.70 2.12 5.31
CA GLU A 378 16.20 3.32 4.63
C GLU A 378 14.66 3.37 4.65
N SER A 379 14.00 2.24 4.36
CA SER A 379 12.54 2.13 4.42
C SER A 379 11.99 2.36 5.83
N CYS A 380 12.69 1.87 6.87
CA CYS A 380 12.31 2.10 8.27
C CYS A 380 12.50 3.55 8.70
N VAL A 381 13.55 4.21 8.22
CA VAL A 381 13.89 5.60 8.54
C VAL A 381 12.86 6.58 7.98
N GLN A 382 12.20 6.23 6.89
CA GLN A 382 11.08 7.01 6.33
C GLN A 382 9.82 6.99 7.21
N LEU A 383 9.67 6.01 8.11
CA LEU A 383 8.52 5.90 9.00
C LEU A 383 8.81 6.62 10.33
N PRO A 384 8.10 7.74 10.67
CA PRO A 384 8.48 8.57 11.83
C PRO A 384 8.50 7.85 13.17
N SER A 385 7.50 7.00 13.43
CA SER A 385 7.41 6.22 14.67
C SER A 385 8.52 5.19 14.78
N VAL A 386 8.90 4.55 13.67
CA VAL A 386 9.97 3.55 13.62
C VAL A 386 11.33 4.23 13.75
N ALA A 387 11.55 5.34 13.06
CA ALA A 387 12.79 6.13 13.18
C ALA A 387 13.06 6.54 14.64
N ARG A 388 12.02 6.98 15.36
CA ARG A 388 12.13 7.30 16.80
C ARG A 388 12.55 6.08 17.64
N ASP A 389 12.04 4.89 17.33
CA ASP A 389 12.44 3.63 17.99
C ASP A 389 13.89 3.26 17.67
N LEU A 390 14.29 3.35 16.39
CA LEU A 390 15.64 3.09 15.92
C LEU A 390 16.67 4.02 16.59
N TYR A 391 16.30 5.28 16.83
CA TYR A 391 17.17 6.24 17.51
C TYR A 391 17.28 5.92 18.99
N ASN A 392 16.16 5.79 19.70
CA ASN A 392 16.16 5.72 21.17
C ASN A 392 16.49 4.33 21.71
N ARG A 393 16.04 3.25 21.06
CA ARG A 393 16.21 1.88 21.55
C ARG A 393 17.37 1.14 20.88
N LEU A 394 17.57 1.33 19.57
CA LEU A 394 18.61 0.61 18.83
C LEU A 394 19.91 1.40 18.66
N ASN A 395 19.95 2.69 19.02
CA ASN A 395 21.11 3.57 18.84
C ASN A 395 21.71 3.48 17.43
N LEU A 396 20.85 3.50 16.40
CA LEU A 396 21.23 3.26 15.02
C LEU A 396 22.36 4.20 14.54
N HIS A 397 22.34 5.46 14.98
CA HIS A 397 23.36 6.46 14.63
C HIS A 397 24.77 6.03 15.09
N THR A 398 24.91 5.49 16.31
CA THR A 398 26.17 4.96 16.82
C THR A 398 26.57 3.68 16.08
N TRP A 399 25.59 2.81 15.79
CA TRP A 399 25.85 1.58 15.03
C TRP A 399 26.39 1.90 13.63
N ILE A 400 25.82 2.87 12.91
CA ILE A 400 26.31 3.29 11.59
C ILE A 400 27.76 3.79 11.70
N ALA A 401 28.05 4.64 12.69
CA ALA A 401 29.40 5.16 12.92
C ALA A 401 30.43 4.06 13.23
N LEU A 402 30.02 2.96 13.87
CA LEU A 402 30.88 1.79 14.11
C LEU A 402 31.08 0.95 12.85
N MET A 403 30.07 0.83 11.99
CA MET A 403 30.16 0.06 10.75
C MET A 403 31.05 0.72 9.70
N ILE A 404 30.99 2.04 9.58
CA ILE A 404 31.83 2.81 8.65
C ILE A 404 33.33 2.56 8.88
N GLN A 405 33.75 2.28 10.11
CA GLN A 405 35.16 2.02 10.45
C GLN A 405 35.66 0.62 10.01
N LYS A 406 34.77 -0.26 9.53
CA LYS A 406 35.13 -1.64 9.21
C LYS A 406 35.85 -1.72 7.87
N THR A 407 37.08 -2.22 7.90
CA THR A 407 38.00 -2.29 6.76
C THR A 407 37.58 -3.26 5.65
N TYR A 408 36.65 -4.19 5.91
CA TYR A 408 36.17 -5.15 4.91
C TYR A 408 35.06 -4.61 4.00
N LEU A 409 34.52 -3.42 4.29
CA LEU A 409 33.46 -2.80 3.50
C LEU A 409 34.02 -2.14 2.25
N LYS A 410 33.32 -2.28 1.14
CA LYS A 410 33.67 -1.58 -0.12
C LYS A 410 33.22 -0.11 -0.06
N ASN A 411 33.85 0.75 -0.85
CA ASN A 411 33.49 2.18 -0.93
C ASN A 411 31.98 2.39 -1.19
N GLN A 412 31.35 1.59 -2.05
CA GLN A 412 29.90 1.68 -2.31
C GLN A 412 29.04 1.40 -1.07
N GLU A 413 29.42 0.43 -0.24
CA GLU A 413 28.70 0.07 0.98
C GLU A 413 28.86 1.16 2.04
N ILE A 414 30.07 1.70 2.16
CA ILE A 414 30.39 2.83 3.03
C ILE A 414 29.57 4.07 2.62
N MET A 415 29.51 4.39 1.32
CA MET A 415 28.71 5.52 0.82
C MET A 415 27.21 5.34 1.07
N SER A 416 26.70 4.11 0.98
CA SER A 416 25.30 3.81 1.31
C SER A 416 25.03 4.03 2.81
N LEU A 417 25.98 3.67 3.69
CA LEU A 417 25.89 3.95 5.12
C LEU A 417 25.92 5.47 5.43
N TYR A 418 26.73 6.25 4.72
CA TYR A 418 26.73 7.72 4.87
C TYR A 418 25.41 8.35 4.44
N ARG A 419 24.83 7.88 3.32
CA ARG A 419 23.50 8.33 2.86
C ARG A 419 22.40 7.98 3.86
N LEU A 420 22.42 6.75 4.38
CA LEU A 420 21.52 6.32 5.44
C LEU A 420 21.67 7.18 6.70
N PHE A 421 22.90 7.48 7.12
CA PHE A 421 23.17 8.33 8.28
C PHE A 421 22.63 9.75 8.09
N TYR A 422 22.86 10.36 6.92
CA TYR A 422 22.33 11.67 6.57
C TYR A 422 20.80 11.68 6.63
N SER A 423 20.14 10.77 5.90
CA SER A 423 18.68 10.68 5.86
C SER A 423 18.09 10.42 7.25
N PHE A 424 18.74 9.59 8.05
CA PHE A 424 18.30 9.28 9.41
C PHE A 424 18.38 10.49 10.34
N LEU A 425 19.49 11.21 10.32
CA LEU A 425 19.63 12.41 11.15
C LEU A 425 18.66 13.52 10.73
N ASP A 426 18.47 13.74 9.44
CA ASP A 426 17.55 14.77 8.94
C ASP A 426 16.10 14.44 9.34
N ASN A 427 15.67 13.18 9.15
CA ASN A 427 14.35 12.75 9.58
C ASN A 427 14.15 12.88 11.09
N ILE A 428 15.15 12.49 11.90
CA ILE A 428 15.06 12.64 13.37
C ILE A 428 15.00 14.11 13.77
N ARG A 429 15.76 14.98 13.11
CA ARG A 429 15.70 16.43 13.33
C ARG A 429 14.31 16.96 13.03
N GLN A 430 13.73 16.62 11.87
CA GLN A 430 12.37 17.03 11.49
C GLN A 430 11.32 16.55 12.50
N ILE A 431 11.36 15.27 12.89
CA ILE A 431 10.45 14.69 13.90
C ILE A 431 10.57 15.42 15.24
N CYS A 432 11.81 15.74 15.67
CA CYS A 432 12.00 16.48 16.92
C CYS A 432 11.52 17.93 16.82
N LEU A 433 11.59 18.56 15.65
CA LEU A 433 11.07 19.91 15.41
C LEU A 433 9.53 19.93 15.42
N GLU A 434 8.88 18.91 14.86
CA GLU A 434 7.41 18.76 14.91
C GLU A 434 6.89 18.53 16.34
N ASP A 435 7.67 17.86 17.19
CA ASP A 435 7.32 17.62 18.60
C ASP A 435 7.47 18.87 19.50
N ILE A 436 8.08 19.96 19.00
CA ILE A 436 8.27 21.22 19.76
C ILE A 436 7.06 22.13 19.54
N GLN A 437 6.36 22.52 20.63
CA GLN A 437 5.36 23.59 20.53
C GLN A 437 6.06 24.94 20.29
N PRO A 438 5.55 25.78 19.36
CA PRO A 438 6.14 27.08 19.08
C PRO A 438 6.20 27.93 20.35
N GLY A 439 7.39 28.41 20.71
CA GLY A 439 7.64 29.24 21.90
C GLY A 439 7.99 28.48 23.20
N SER A 440 8.12 27.15 23.18
CA SER A 440 8.56 26.37 24.36
C SER A 440 10.08 26.10 24.35
N PRO A 441 10.77 26.17 25.50
CA PRO A 441 12.20 25.87 25.56
C PRO A 441 12.47 24.41 25.17
N LEU A 442 13.61 24.19 24.51
CA LEU A 442 14.01 22.86 24.02
C LEU A 442 13.93 21.83 25.16
N ASN A 443 13.10 20.80 24.98
CA ASN A 443 12.98 19.72 25.95
C ASN A 443 14.37 19.10 26.19
N ILE A 444 14.76 18.87 27.45
CA ILE A 444 16.05 18.29 27.85
C ILE A 444 16.37 17.02 27.04
N SER A 445 15.34 16.22 26.74
CA SER A 445 15.47 15.03 25.89
C SER A 445 15.94 15.37 24.46
N VAL A 446 15.38 16.41 23.83
CA VAL A 446 15.75 16.85 22.48
C VAL A 446 17.16 17.45 22.48
N ALA A 447 17.51 18.25 23.49
CA ALA A 447 18.85 18.80 23.65
C ALA A 447 19.93 17.69 23.78
N MET A 448 19.62 16.61 24.51
CA MET A 448 20.50 15.46 24.64
C MET A 448 20.70 14.73 23.30
N LYS A 449 19.61 14.56 22.52
CA LYS A 449 19.66 13.95 21.18
C LYS A 449 20.48 14.78 20.20
N GLU A 450 20.31 16.10 20.22
CA GLU A 450 21.10 17.01 19.38
C GLU A 450 22.59 16.90 19.72
N ARG A 451 22.96 16.91 21.02
CA ARG A 451 24.36 16.74 21.44
C ARG A 451 24.94 15.39 20.99
N MET A 452 24.19 14.30 21.15
CA MET A 452 24.61 12.98 20.71
C MET A 452 24.80 12.92 19.19
N ALA A 453 23.84 13.49 18.43
CA ALA A 453 23.91 13.59 16.98
C ALA A 453 25.12 14.42 16.54
N LYS A 454 25.45 15.50 17.25
CA LYS A 454 26.64 16.33 17.00
C LYS A 454 27.94 15.56 17.22
N VAL A 455 28.07 14.85 18.35
CA VAL A 455 29.29 14.07 18.65
C VAL A 455 29.50 12.96 17.62
N VAL A 456 28.45 12.18 17.34
CA VAL A 456 28.53 11.08 16.37
C VAL A 456 28.69 11.61 14.94
N GLY A 457 28.00 12.70 14.59
CA GLY A 457 28.12 13.36 13.30
C GLY A 457 29.53 13.86 13.01
N LYS A 458 30.19 14.51 13.97
CA LYS A 458 31.60 14.94 13.83
C LYS A 458 32.55 13.77 13.61
N HIS A 459 32.31 12.65 14.29
CA HIS A 459 33.09 11.42 14.08
C HIS A 459 32.89 10.85 12.67
N VAL A 460 31.64 10.78 12.20
CA VAL A 460 31.29 10.29 10.86
C VAL A 460 31.88 11.20 9.77
N ILE A 461 31.81 12.53 9.93
CA ILE A 461 32.42 13.51 9.00
C ILE A 461 33.94 13.29 8.93
N ARG A 462 34.62 13.13 10.06
CA ARG A 462 36.07 12.87 10.09
C ARG A 462 36.44 11.59 9.33
N GLN A 463 35.65 10.53 9.46
CA GLN A 463 35.87 9.30 8.70
C GLN A 463 35.64 9.53 7.20
N LEU A 464 34.61 10.29 6.81
CA LEU A 464 34.33 10.60 5.41
C LEU A 464 35.46 11.43 4.77
N SER A 465 35.99 12.43 5.49
CA SER A 465 37.14 13.21 5.01
C SER A 465 38.37 12.34 4.71
N GLN A 466 38.65 11.35 5.57
CA GLN A 466 39.77 10.40 5.38
C GLN A 466 39.55 9.45 4.19
N HIS A 467 38.30 9.16 3.84
CA HIS A 467 37.96 8.37 2.67
C HIS A 467 37.98 9.19 1.37
N ASN A 468 37.55 10.45 1.41
CA ASN A 468 37.48 11.36 0.25
C ASN A 468 38.85 11.80 -0.29
N GLU A 469 39.91 11.73 0.51
CA GLU A 469 41.29 11.95 0.01
C GLU A 469 41.70 10.92 -1.06
N LYS A 470 40.90 9.87 -1.30
CA LYS A 470 41.19 8.78 -2.24
C LYS A 470 40.30 8.74 -3.49
N ASP A 471 39.14 9.43 -3.53
CA ASP A 471 38.18 9.40 -4.65
C ASP A 471 37.53 10.81 -4.87
N GLU A 472 37.48 11.33 -6.11
CA GLU A 472 37.46 12.80 -6.34
C GLU A 472 36.11 13.51 -6.60
N THR A 473 34.97 12.88 -6.94
CA THR A 473 33.88 13.63 -7.60
C THR A 473 32.47 13.56 -7.02
N GLY A 474 32.08 12.52 -6.26
CA GLY A 474 30.73 12.40 -5.69
C GLY A 474 30.60 12.80 -4.21
N ASP A 475 31.71 12.73 -3.47
CA ASP A 475 31.66 12.62 -2.01
C ASP A 475 31.75 13.96 -1.29
N LYS A 476 32.22 15.00 -1.98
CA LYS A 476 32.31 16.38 -1.45
C LYS A 476 30.93 16.98 -1.18
N ALA A 477 29.94 16.74 -2.05
CA ALA A 477 28.59 17.28 -1.88
C ALA A 477 27.85 16.67 -0.67
N LEU A 478 28.03 15.36 -0.42
CA LEU A 478 27.48 14.70 0.77
C LEU A 478 28.16 15.18 2.05
N LEU A 479 29.47 15.39 2.01
CA LEU A 479 30.23 15.92 3.13
C LEU A 479 29.76 17.33 3.52
N THR A 480 29.62 18.24 2.55
CA THR A 480 29.09 19.60 2.82
C THR A 480 27.67 19.55 3.38
N LYS A 481 26.80 18.67 2.86
CA LYS A 481 25.43 18.51 3.38
C LYS A 481 25.41 18.00 4.83
N LEU A 482 26.28 17.03 5.16
CA LEU A 482 26.40 16.50 6.51
C LEU A 482 26.96 17.53 7.49
N GLU A 483 27.96 18.30 7.09
CA GLU A 483 28.53 19.40 7.90
C GLU A 483 27.47 20.44 8.23
N VAL A 484 26.70 20.88 7.23
CA VAL A 484 25.58 21.81 7.43
C VAL A 484 24.55 21.22 8.39
N LEU A 485 24.11 19.97 8.17
CA LEU A 485 23.10 19.33 9.02
C LEU A 485 23.56 19.18 10.48
N VAL A 486 24.82 18.82 10.71
CA VAL A 486 25.37 18.61 12.05
C VAL A 486 25.55 19.92 12.81
N GLU A 487 25.95 21.00 12.14
CA GLU A 487 26.15 22.30 12.78
C GLU A 487 24.83 23.07 12.97
N THR A 488 23.78 22.81 12.16
CA THR A 488 22.47 23.46 12.35
C THR A 488 21.86 23.13 13.73
N PRO A 489 21.45 24.15 14.53
CA PRO A 489 20.79 23.92 15.80
C PRO A 489 19.38 23.35 15.58
N TRP A 490 18.92 22.50 16.50
CA TRP A 490 17.57 21.93 16.44
C TRP A 490 16.55 22.89 17.08
N GLN A 491 16.46 24.11 16.56
CA GLN A 491 15.57 25.17 17.04
C GLN A 491 14.67 25.67 15.91
N ILE A 492 13.45 26.10 16.25
CA ILE A 492 12.59 26.85 15.33
C ILE A 492 13.13 28.29 15.35
N GLU A 493 13.65 28.78 14.21
CA GLU A 493 13.96 30.21 14.08
C GLU A 493 12.65 30.99 14.16
N GLU A 494 12.51 31.88 15.15
CA GLU A 494 11.45 32.88 15.13
C GLU A 494 11.73 33.82 13.95
N ASP A 495 10.82 33.85 12.97
CA ASP A 495 10.88 34.80 11.85
C ASP A 495 10.96 36.24 12.41
N PRO A 496 12.04 37.01 12.16
CA PRO A 496 12.23 38.33 12.75
C PRO A 496 11.42 39.43 12.03
N LYS A 497 10.19 39.14 11.59
CA LYS A 497 9.34 40.06 10.81
C LYS A 497 7.88 40.18 11.26
N SER A 498 7.56 39.82 12.50
CA SER A 498 6.22 40.14 13.06
C SER A 498 6.23 41.01 14.34
N GLU A 499 7.39 41.36 14.90
CA GLU A 499 7.47 42.21 16.11
C GLU A 499 7.42 43.74 15.87
N SER A 500 6.85 44.21 14.75
CA SER A 500 6.73 45.67 14.49
C SER A 500 5.29 46.18 14.36
N SER A 501 4.29 45.52 14.96
CA SER A 501 2.93 46.10 15.04
C SER A 501 2.14 45.83 16.33
N GLU A 502 2.74 45.28 17.39
CA GLU A 502 2.06 45.13 18.71
C GLU A 502 2.87 45.79 19.83
N LYS A 503 3.26 47.04 19.64
CA LYS A 503 3.55 47.97 20.74
C LYS A 503 2.53 49.09 20.66
N ASP A 504 1.32 48.87 21.19
CA ASP A 504 0.54 49.95 21.79
C ASP A 504 -0.71 49.51 22.60
N ASP A 505 -1.22 48.28 22.48
CA ASP A 505 -2.49 47.91 23.16
C ASP A 505 -2.36 47.12 24.48
N GLY A 506 -1.14 46.78 24.92
CA GLY A 506 -0.91 45.95 26.12
C GLY A 506 -1.05 46.66 27.47
N THR A 507 -1.16 47.99 27.50
CA THR A 507 -1.01 48.78 28.75
C THR A 507 -2.33 49.11 29.45
N LEU A 508 -3.49 48.87 28.83
CA LEU A 508 -4.81 49.18 29.42
C LEU A 508 -5.51 47.98 30.09
N LEU A 509 -5.15 46.74 29.75
CA LEU A 509 -5.83 45.54 30.29
C LEU A 509 -5.22 45.00 31.61
N ARG A 510 -4.02 45.45 32.00
CA ARG A 510 -3.35 44.99 33.23
C ARG A 510 -3.76 45.74 34.51
N ARG A 511 -4.49 46.86 34.41
CA ARG A 511 -4.94 47.64 35.58
C ARG A 511 -6.33 47.26 36.12
N LYS A 512 -7.15 46.51 35.39
CA LYS A 512 -8.49 46.08 35.85
C LYS A 512 -8.55 44.70 36.53
N ARG A 513 -7.49 43.89 36.47
CA ARG A 513 -7.44 42.55 37.10
C ARG A 513 -6.82 42.51 38.50
N ARG A 514 -6.24 43.61 38.99
CA ARG A 514 -5.60 43.67 40.33
C ARG A 514 -6.48 44.29 41.44
N ALA A 515 -7.73 44.64 41.15
CA ALA A 515 -8.63 45.28 42.11
C ALA A 515 -9.84 44.41 42.52
N GLY A 516 -9.81 43.10 42.26
CA GLY A 516 -10.95 42.20 42.51
C GLY A 516 -10.62 40.87 43.21
N GLU A 517 -9.40 40.69 43.73
CA GLU A 517 -8.97 39.46 44.41
C GLU A 517 -8.48 39.70 45.85
N GLU A 518 -8.92 40.78 46.49
CA GLU A 518 -8.74 41.02 47.93
C GLU A 518 -10.11 41.25 48.58
N GLU A 519 -10.98 40.23 48.59
CA GLU A 519 -12.11 40.10 49.52
C GLU A 519 -12.78 38.75 49.29
N ASN A 520 -12.32 37.71 50.00
CA ASN A 520 -13.11 36.56 50.47
C ASN A 520 -12.16 35.48 51.00
N GLY A 521 -11.76 35.64 52.26
CA GLY A 521 -11.02 34.63 52.99
C GLY A 521 -11.43 34.64 54.45
N ASP A 522 -12.56 34.03 54.80
CA ASP A 522 -12.68 33.29 56.06
C ASP A 522 -13.96 32.41 56.08
N GLY A 523 -13.87 31.25 56.73
CA GLY A 523 -15.04 30.48 57.16
C GLY A 523 -15.36 29.24 56.33
N THR A 524 -14.68 28.11 56.61
CA THR A 524 -15.30 26.85 57.13
C THR A 524 -14.30 25.70 57.16
N LYS A 525 -13.60 25.57 58.29
CA LYS A 525 -13.01 24.31 58.75
C LYS A 525 -14.07 23.51 59.48
N GLU A 526 -14.78 22.61 58.81
CA GLU A 526 -15.47 21.51 59.47
C GLU A 526 -15.84 20.43 58.45
N ARG A 527 -15.77 19.16 58.87
CA ARG A 527 -16.09 17.92 58.11
C ARG A 527 -14.96 17.29 57.29
N LYS A 528 -13.97 16.72 58.00
CA LYS A 528 -13.32 15.45 57.59
C LYS A 528 -12.86 14.67 58.83
N LYS A 529 -13.84 14.14 59.57
CA LYS A 529 -13.64 13.08 60.58
C LYS A 529 -14.93 12.27 60.68
N LYS A 530 -15.08 11.28 59.80
CA LYS A 530 -15.98 10.11 59.90
C LYS A 530 -16.00 9.42 58.53
N ARG A 531 -15.15 8.42 58.34
CA ARG A 531 -15.34 7.26 57.45
C ARG A 531 -14.12 6.34 57.57
N GLU A 532 -13.95 5.82 58.78
CA GLU A 532 -13.35 4.50 59.03
C GLU A 532 -14.27 3.83 60.04
N ASN A 533 -14.50 2.53 59.86
CA ASN A 533 -15.49 1.64 60.50
C ASN A 533 -16.90 1.61 59.89
N LYS A 534 -17.04 0.90 58.78
CA LYS A 534 -17.80 -0.37 58.73
C LYS A 534 -17.52 -1.13 57.45
#